data_AF-A0A2N2KQB9-F1
#
_entry.id   AF-A0A2N2KQB9-F1
#
_cell.length_a   1.000
_cell.length_b   1.000
_cell.length_c   1.000
_cell.angle_alpha   90.00
_cell.angle_beta   90.00
_cell.angle_gamma   90.00
#
_symmetry.space_group_name_H-M   'P 1'
#
loop_
_entity.id
_entity.type
_entity.pdbx_description
1 polymer ?
#
loop_
_entity_poly.entity_id
_entity_poly.type
_entity_poly.pdbx_seq_one_letter_code
_entity_poly.pdbx_strand_id
1 'polypeptide(L)'
;MNIKGIFKSVRFPFMVAFVLIVLFSGCAPKIKINMLQPAQYHEASLTKTIAVLPFSGPDGKAFAAELEGVLAGIGIDDHRFFTLVDRATLDKTISEMQLSQSGLVDQKTAAKLGRLIGAQGIYTGIVAQNSCNDSRYFEKRSTCVQYEKRRDKDGNIYQGACINWRHYNVHCTKRTAIFAVSPKLVDVSTGKILYSRNLSATAESSGCDDTKPVQSEHVLIEKAKEAVKRDFRRDIAPYYVTREIKLLDSNESIESPEAKDKLKRGLEYANKGRMDNACELWGEARNLAGNSYALLYNLGVCAESRGDIDAALLLYRQADKKLGKPDDDISLALSRASEAVKNKNKLKEQLGGK
;
A
#
# COMPACT_ATOMS: atom_id res chain seq x y z
N MET A 1 -8.33 80.49 32.79
CA MET A 1 -7.38 79.78 31.92
C MET A 1 -7.16 78.38 32.50
N ASN A 2 -7.73 77.37 31.82
CA ASN A 2 -7.52 75.91 31.92
C ASN A 2 -7.60 75.16 33.26
N ILE A 3 -8.02 73.89 33.37
CA ILE A 3 -8.84 72.90 32.62
C ILE A 3 -9.04 71.77 33.66
N LYS A 4 -10.17 71.06 33.60
CA LYS A 4 -10.50 69.67 34.05
C LYS A 4 -11.85 69.70 34.79
N GLY A 5 -12.90 69.01 34.38
CA GLY A 5 -12.99 67.85 33.50
C GLY A 5 -13.96 66.88 34.17
N ILE A 6 -15.26 67.08 33.91
CA ILE A 6 -16.36 66.21 34.33
C ILE A 6 -16.45 65.08 33.30
N PHE A 7 -16.30 63.82 33.70
CA PHE A 7 -16.92 62.70 32.99
C PHE A 7 -17.25 61.57 33.96
N LYS A 8 -18.55 61.41 34.24
CA LYS A 8 -19.12 60.28 34.98
C LYS A 8 -19.37 59.11 34.03
N SER A 9 -19.16 57.93 34.59
CA SER A 9 -19.41 56.58 34.09
C SER A 9 -20.79 56.36 33.45
N VAL A 10 -20.82 55.72 32.28
CA VAL A 10 -22.00 55.00 31.76
C VAL A 10 -21.54 53.61 31.29
N ARG A 11 -22.09 52.56 31.91
CA ARG A 11 -21.87 51.15 31.57
C ARG A 11 -22.82 50.76 30.43
N PHE A 12 -22.29 50.25 29.33
CA PHE A 12 -23.02 49.59 28.24
C PHE A 12 -22.71 48.08 28.29
N PRO A 13 -23.71 47.17 28.30
CA PRO A 13 -23.44 45.74 28.23
C PRO A 13 -23.28 45.32 26.76
N PHE A 14 -22.08 44.84 26.41
CA PHE A 14 -21.75 44.30 25.09
C PHE A 14 -22.21 42.83 25.05
N MET A 15 -23.35 42.56 24.42
CA MET A 15 -23.87 41.20 24.20
C MET A 15 -23.22 40.64 22.92
N VAL A 16 -22.10 39.92 23.07
CA VAL A 16 -21.42 39.23 21.96
C VAL A 16 -22.18 37.94 21.66
N ALA A 17 -23.00 37.95 20.62
CA ALA A 17 -23.61 36.75 20.05
C ALA A 17 -22.53 35.94 19.32
N PHE A 18 -22.10 34.84 19.93
CA PHE A 18 -21.16 33.89 19.35
C PHE A 18 -21.92 33.03 18.31
N VAL A 19 -21.96 33.49 17.06
CA VAL A 19 -22.49 32.70 15.94
C VAL A 19 -21.49 31.59 15.66
N LEU A 20 -21.80 30.40 16.17
CA LEU A 20 -21.07 29.16 15.94
C LEU A 20 -21.35 28.73 14.49
N ILE A 21 -20.53 29.20 13.55
CA ILE A 21 -20.51 28.70 12.17
C ILE A 21 -19.99 27.26 12.23
N VAL A 22 -20.91 26.31 12.35
CA VAL A 22 -20.64 24.89 12.11
C VAL A 22 -20.39 24.75 10.61
N LEU A 23 -19.12 24.86 10.22
CA LEU A 23 -18.66 24.41 8.92
C LEU A 23 -18.86 22.88 8.87
N PHE A 24 -20.01 22.44 8.38
CA PHE A 24 -20.19 21.07 7.90
C PHE A 24 -19.32 20.92 6.64
N SER A 25 -18.02 20.68 6.83
CA SER A 25 -17.17 20.08 5.82
C SER A 25 -17.66 18.64 5.60
N GLY A 26 -18.71 18.49 4.79
CA GLY A 26 -19.09 17.20 4.23
C GLY A 26 -17.88 16.66 3.48
N CYS A 27 -17.13 15.77 4.10
CA CYS A 27 -16.08 15.05 3.40
C CYS A 27 -16.76 14.19 2.34
N ALA A 28 -16.55 14.53 1.06
CA ALA A 28 -17.00 13.71 -0.05
C ALA A 28 -16.56 12.25 0.18
N PRO A 29 -17.48 11.27 0.01
CA PRO A 29 -17.20 9.89 0.40
C PRO A 29 -16.08 9.29 -0.46
N LYS A 30 -15.27 8.44 0.18
CA LYS A 30 -14.20 7.68 -0.47
C LYS A 30 -14.56 6.20 -0.44
N ILE A 31 -14.35 5.52 -1.57
CA ILE A 31 -14.53 4.08 -1.67
C ILE A 31 -13.20 3.39 -1.95
N LYS A 32 -13.14 2.10 -1.63
CA LYS A 32 -11.97 1.25 -1.92
C LYS A 32 -12.28 0.36 -3.10
N ILE A 33 -11.48 0.46 -4.16
CA ILE A 33 -11.55 -0.44 -5.32
C ILE A 33 -10.28 -1.30 -5.35
N ASN A 34 -10.45 -2.60 -5.51
CA ASN A 34 -9.36 -3.53 -5.75
C ASN A 34 -9.12 -3.63 -7.25
N MET A 35 -7.92 -3.28 -7.68
CA MET A 35 -7.52 -3.35 -9.08
C MET A 35 -6.41 -4.39 -9.23
N LEU A 36 -6.59 -5.31 -10.17
CA LEU A 36 -5.52 -6.23 -10.54
C LEU A 36 -4.49 -5.49 -11.41
N GLN A 37 -3.23 -5.54 -11.00
CA GLN A 37 -2.09 -4.99 -11.74
C GLN A 37 -1.24 -6.12 -12.32
N PRO A 38 -0.67 -5.96 -13.52
CA PRO A 38 0.20 -6.96 -14.10
C PRO A 38 1.51 -7.07 -13.32
N ALA A 39 2.19 -8.20 -13.48
CA ALA A 39 3.56 -8.36 -13.00
C ALA A 39 4.48 -7.32 -13.66
N GLN A 40 5.47 -6.79 -12.92
CA GLN A 40 6.41 -5.81 -13.48
C GLN A 40 7.30 -6.42 -14.58
N TYR A 41 7.66 -7.69 -14.44
CA TYR A 41 8.45 -8.46 -15.40
C TYR A 41 7.54 -9.41 -16.16
N HIS A 42 7.06 -8.93 -17.30
CA HIS A 42 6.06 -9.63 -18.09
C HIS A 42 6.53 -11.02 -18.55
N GLU A 43 7.70 -11.16 -19.17
CA GLU A 43 8.21 -12.45 -19.65
C GLU A 43 8.37 -13.48 -18.52
N ALA A 44 8.83 -13.05 -17.35
CA ALA A 44 8.97 -13.92 -16.19
C ALA A 44 7.62 -14.50 -15.74
N SER A 45 6.58 -13.67 -15.75
CA SER A 45 5.22 -14.09 -15.35
C SER A 45 4.53 -15.04 -16.34
N LEU A 46 5.03 -15.13 -17.58
CA LEU A 46 4.54 -16.10 -18.58
C LEU A 46 5.10 -17.51 -18.36
N THR A 47 6.19 -17.64 -17.59
CA THR A 47 6.83 -18.93 -17.30
C THR A 47 6.07 -19.64 -16.18
N LYS A 48 5.14 -20.53 -16.53
CA LYS A 48 4.15 -21.08 -15.58
C LYS A 48 4.65 -22.25 -14.75
N THR A 49 5.46 -23.13 -15.34
CA THR A 49 6.00 -24.30 -14.62
C THR A 49 7.40 -23.98 -14.14
N ILE A 50 7.57 -23.84 -12.83
CA ILE A 50 8.80 -23.32 -12.24
C ILE A 50 9.37 -24.24 -11.16
N ALA A 51 10.68 -24.18 -11.00
CA ALA A 51 11.41 -24.79 -9.90
C ALA A 51 12.23 -23.73 -9.17
N VAL A 52 12.47 -23.94 -7.88
CA VAL A 52 13.35 -23.09 -7.08
C VAL A 52 14.55 -23.92 -6.66
N LEU A 53 15.75 -23.48 -7.03
CA LEU A 53 16.98 -24.07 -6.54
C LEU A 53 17.46 -23.34 -5.29
N PRO A 54 18.30 -23.99 -4.46
CA PRO A 54 18.97 -23.33 -3.36
C PRO A 54 19.64 -22.03 -3.80
N PHE A 55 19.46 -20.98 -3.00
CA PHE A 55 20.23 -19.76 -3.17
C PHE A 55 21.59 -19.93 -2.49
N SER A 56 22.62 -19.34 -3.09
CA SER A 56 23.93 -19.22 -2.47
C SER A 56 23.93 -18.10 -1.41
N GLY A 57 24.95 -18.05 -0.55
CA GLY A 57 25.09 -17.02 0.47
C GLY A 57 24.41 -17.34 1.81
N PRO A 58 24.42 -16.40 2.77
CA PRO A 58 23.89 -16.61 4.12
C PRO A 58 22.42 -16.98 4.09
N ASP A 59 22.06 -18.10 4.71
CA ASP A 59 20.67 -18.57 4.84
C ASP A 59 19.94 -18.83 3.49
N GLY A 60 20.68 -18.96 2.38
CA GLY A 60 20.08 -19.08 1.04
C GLY A 60 19.19 -20.31 0.83
N LYS A 61 19.48 -21.43 1.50
CA LYS A 61 18.62 -22.63 1.46
C LYS A 61 17.27 -22.41 2.14
N ALA A 62 17.24 -21.71 3.27
CA ALA A 62 16.00 -21.39 3.96
C ALA A 62 15.18 -20.37 3.16
N PHE A 63 15.84 -19.33 2.64
CA PHE A 63 15.18 -18.35 1.77
C PHE A 63 14.58 -18.98 0.51
N ALA A 64 15.25 -19.96 -0.10
CA ALA A 64 14.69 -20.71 -1.23
C ALA A 64 13.36 -21.40 -0.87
N ALA A 65 13.28 -22.01 0.32
CA ALA A 65 12.05 -22.64 0.82
C ALA A 65 10.94 -21.60 1.09
N GLU A 66 11.29 -20.45 1.67
CA GLU A 66 10.34 -19.35 1.84
C GLU A 66 9.81 -18.84 0.49
N LEU A 67 10.69 -18.74 -0.52
CA LEU A 67 10.35 -18.30 -1.87
C LEU A 67 9.43 -19.30 -2.58
N GLU A 68 9.68 -20.62 -2.44
CA GLU A 68 8.76 -21.68 -2.88
C GLU A 68 7.37 -21.48 -2.26
N GLY A 69 7.31 -21.20 -0.96
CA GLY A 69 6.05 -20.91 -0.26
C GLY A 69 5.33 -19.68 -0.82
N VAL A 70 6.05 -18.60 -1.10
CA VAL A 70 5.49 -17.40 -1.76
C VAL A 70 4.90 -17.75 -3.11
N LEU A 71 5.66 -18.45 -3.97
CA LEU A 71 5.25 -18.84 -5.32
C LEU A 71 4.04 -19.78 -5.31
N ALA A 72 4.02 -20.74 -4.37
CA ALA A 72 2.91 -21.69 -4.19
C ALA A 72 1.63 -20.99 -3.75
N GLY A 73 1.75 -19.95 -2.93
CA GLY A 73 0.64 -19.15 -2.42
C GLY A 73 0.06 -18.14 -3.41
N ILE A 74 0.63 -18.00 -4.61
CA ILE A 74 0.10 -17.07 -5.62
C ILE A 74 -1.12 -17.72 -6.29
N GLY A 75 -2.31 -17.32 -5.82
CA GLY A 75 -3.59 -17.56 -6.49
C GLY A 75 -4.15 -16.29 -7.12
N ILE A 76 -4.75 -16.42 -8.30
CA ILE A 76 -5.58 -15.37 -8.94
C ILE A 76 -6.91 -16.03 -9.31
N ASP A 77 -8.02 -15.41 -8.89
CA ASP A 77 -9.39 -15.90 -9.12
C ASP A 77 -9.56 -17.40 -8.78
N ASP A 78 -9.08 -17.81 -7.59
CA ASP A 78 -9.08 -19.19 -7.06
C ASP A 78 -8.24 -20.23 -7.85
N HIS A 79 -7.44 -19.79 -8.82
CA HIS A 79 -6.52 -20.63 -9.57
C HIS A 79 -5.07 -20.36 -9.18
N ARG A 80 -4.25 -21.42 -9.06
CA ARG A 80 -2.81 -21.28 -8.85
C ARG A 80 -2.17 -20.60 -10.06
N PHE A 81 -1.39 -19.57 -9.84
CA PHE A 81 -0.74 -18.82 -10.91
C PHE A 81 0.49 -19.52 -11.48
N PHE A 82 1.22 -20.26 -10.64
CA PHE A 82 2.36 -21.09 -11.03
C PHE A 82 2.13 -22.57 -10.70
N THR A 83 2.74 -23.44 -11.51
CA THR A 83 2.91 -24.85 -11.22
C THR A 83 4.33 -25.07 -10.71
N LEU A 84 4.47 -25.51 -9.47
CA LEU A 84 5.77 -25.80 -8.87
C LEU A 84 6.16 -27.25 -9.11
N VAL A 85 7.41 -27.46 -9.50
CA VAL A 85 8.03 -28.78 -9.51
C VAL A 85 8.31 -29.24 -8.08
N ASP A 86 8.05 -30.52 -7.80
CA ASP A 86 8.24 -31.10 -6.48
C ASP A 86 9.71 -31.07 -6.04
N ARG A 87 9.93 -30.63 -4.80
CA ARG A 87 11.24 -30.52 -4.17
C ARG A 87 11.91 -31.89 -3.98
N ALA A 88 11.15 -32.95 -3.70
CA ALA A 88 11.74 -34.28 -3.57
C ALA A 88 12.35 -34.75 -4.90
N THR A 89 11.68 -34.42 -6.03
CA THR A 89 12.19 -34.69 -7.38
C THR A 89 13.45 -33.88 -7.69
N LEU A 90 13.45 -32.60 -7.29
CA LEU A 90 14.62 -31.73 -7.38
C LEU A 90 15.83 -32.28 -6.62
N ASP A 91 15.67 -32.59 -5.34
CA ASP A 91 16.75 -33.04 -4.46
C ASP A 91 17.33 -34.38 -4.91
N LYS A 92 16.46 -35.31 -5.36
CA LYS A 92 16.89 -36.58 -5.97
C LYS A 92 17.76 -36.33 -7.21
N THR A 93 17.30 -35.48 -8.12
CA THR A 93 18.01 -35.20 -9.38
C THR A 93 19.35 -34.50 -9.13
N ILE A 94 19.39 -33.55 -8.19
CA ILE A 94 20.63 -32.86 -7.80
C ILE A 94 21.66 -33.84 -7.23
N SER A 95 21.21 -34.80 -6.41
CA SER A 95 22.05 -35.82 -5.80
C SER A 95 22.62 -36.78 -6.85
N GLU A 96 21.80 -37.21 -7.81
CA GLU A 96 22.22 -38.08 -8.92
C GLU A 96 23.24 -37.41 -9.84
N MET A 97 23.14 -36.10 -10.06
CA MET A 97 24.08 -35.35 -10.89
C MET A 97 25.38 -34.94 -10.16
N GLN A 98 25.54 -35.28 -8.87
CA GLN A 98 26.66 -34.86 -8.01
C GLN A 98 26.90 -33.33 -7.99
N LEU A 99 25.86 -32.54 -8.30
CA LEU A 99 25.94 -31.08 -8.39
C LEU A 99 26.10 -30.39 -7.02
N SER A 100 25.92 -31.13 -5.93
CA SER A 100 26.03 -30.61 -4.56
C SER A 100 27.43 -30.06 -4.22
N GLN A 101 28.48 -30.45 -4.97
CA GLN A 101 29.85 -30.07 -4.66
C GLN A 101 30.28 -28.68 -5.19
N SER A 102 29.63 -28.14 -6.22
CA SER A 102 30.15 -26.92 -6.88
C SER A 102 29.74 -25.61 -6.20
N GLY A 103 28.72 -25.61 -5.32
CA GLY A 103 28.21 -24.42 -4.61
C GLY A 103 27.66 -23.29 -5.50
N LEU A 104 27.83 -23.42 -6.82
CA LEU A 104 27.49 -22.48 -7.87
C LEU A 104 26.75 -23.25 -8.97
N VAL A 105 25.43 -23.08 -9.00
CA VAL A 105 24.64 -23.48 -10.16
C VAL A 105 24.71 -22.34 -11.17
N ASP A 106 25.48 -22.54 -12.22
CA ASP A 106 25.50 -21.61 -13.35
C ASP A 106 24.20 -21.75 -14.19
N GLN A 107 23.97 -20.80 -15.10
CA GLN A 107 22.75 -20.79 -15.92
C GLN A 107 22.60 -22.07 -16.76
N LYS A 108 23.71 -22.63 -17.24
CA LYS A 108 23.73 -23.84 -18.07
C LYS A 108 23.32 -25.08 -17.27
N THR A 109 23.82 -25.19 -16.04
CA THR A 109 23.47 -26.27 -15.11
C THR A 109 22.02 -26.15 -14.70
N ALA A 110 21.53 -24.94 -14.40
CA ALA A 110 20.12 -24.70 -14.13
C ALA A 110 19.25 -25.16 -15.31
N ALA A 111 19.51 -24.68 -16.53
CA ALA A 111 18.74 -25.09 -17.72
C ALA A 111 18.82 -26.60 -18.01
N LYS A 112 19.95 -27.27 -17.74
CA LYS A 112 20.05 -28.73 -17.85
C LYS A 112 19.18 -29.44 -16.82
N LEU A 113 19.26 -29.02 -15.56
CA LEU A 113 18.46 -29.57 -14.47
C LEU A 113 16.96 -29.36 -14.71
N GLY A 114 16.57 -28.17 -15.17
CA GLY A 114 15.19 -27.81 -15.49
C GLY A 114 14.56 -28.74 -16.51
N ARG A 115 15.32 -29.15 -17.54
CA ARG A 115 14.86 -30.11 -18.54
C ARG A 115 14.59 -31.49 -17.96
N LEU A 116 15.40 -31.94 -17.00
CA LEU A 116 15.23 -33.25 -16.36
C LEU A 116 14.01 -33.31 -15.46
N ILE A 117 13.69 -32.20 -14.79
CA ILE A 117 12.58 -32.12 -13.83
C ILE A 117 11.28 -31.57 -14.44
N GLY A 118 11.26 -31.27 -15.73
CA GLY A 118 10.09 -30.73 -16.43
C GLY A 118 9.75 -29.26 -16.10
N ALA A 119 10.71 -28.46 -15.64
CA ALA A 119 10.51 -27.03 -15.41
C ALA A 119 10.66 -26.22 -16.71
N GLN A 120 9.87 -25.16 -16.86
CA GLN A 120 10.05 -24.12 -17.90
C GLN A 120 11.01 -23.04 -17.42
N GLY A 121 10.99 -22.73 -16.12
CA GLY A 121 11.85 -21.71 -15.51
C GLY A 121 12.45 -22.17 -14.20
N ILE A 122 13.65 -21.66 -13.90
CA ILE A 122 14.32 -21.90 -12.62
C ILE A 122 14.62 -20.60 -11.91
N TYR A 123 14.09 -20.46 -10.70
CA TYR A 123 14.52 -19.44 -9.76
C TYR A 123 15.75 -19.92 -8.98
N THR A 124 16.76 -19.07 -8.91
CA THR A 124 17.94 -19.24 -8.06
C THR A 124 18.56 -17.86 -7.82
N GLY A 125 19.65 -17.75 -7.07
CA GLY A 125 20.29 -16.46 -6.81
C GLY A 125 21.28 -16.52 -5.68
N ILE A 126 21.64 -15.35 -5.18
CA ILE A 126 22.53 -15.20 -4.04
C ILE A 126 21.90 -14.27 -3.00
N VAL A 127 21.85 -14.71 -1.75
CA VAL A 127 21.61 -13.82 -0.62
C VAL A 127 22.92 -13.07 -0.36
N ALA A 128 22.92 -11.78 -0.63
CA ALA A 128 24.10 -10.93 -0.48
C ALA A 128 24.29 -10.48 0.97
N GLN A 129 23.18 -10.28 1.71
CA GLN A 129 23.20 -9.80 3.08
C GLN A 129 22.04 -10.38 3.88
N ASN A 130 22.34 -10.91 5.06
CA ASN A 130 21.37 -11.27 6.08
C ASN A 130 22.02 -10.95 7.43
N SER A 131 21.80 -9.73 7.93
CA SER A 131 22.55 -9.21 9.08
C SER A 131 21.69 -8.29 9.93
N CYS A 132 21.97 -8.26 11.22
CA CYS A 132 21.34 -7.35 12.17
C CYS A 132 22.40 -6.70 13.05
N ASN A 133 22.33 -5.38 13.20
CA ASN A 133 23.30 -4.60 13.95
C ASN A 133 22.63 -3.67 14.95
N ASP A 134 23.24 -3.53 16.13
CA ASP A 134 22.81 -2.61 17.17
C ASP A 134 23.71 -1.35 17.18
N SER A 135 23.09 -0.18 17.25
CA SER A 135 23.75 1.08 17.56
C SER A 135 23.24 1.63 18.88
N ARG A 136 24.16 2.02 19.76
CA ARG A 136 23.86 2.55 21.10
C ARG A 136 23.95 4.07 21.09
N TYR A 137 23.00 4.74 21.72
CA TYR A 137 22.94 6.19 21.80
C TYR A 137 22.28 6.64 23.11
N PHE A 138 22.24 7.95 23.35
CA PHE A 138 21.65 8.54 24.55
C PHE A 138 20.54 9.51 24.17
N GLU A 139 19.45 9.50 24.92
CA GLU A 139 18.41 10.53 24.85
C GLU A 139 18.33 11.31 26.15
N LYS A 140 18.03 12.60 26.05
CA LYS A 140 17.80 13.46 27.22
C LYS A 140 16.36 13.28 27.70
N ARG A 141 16.20 13.11 29.00
CA ARG A 141 14.93 13.12 29.73
C ARG A 141 14.95 14.22 30.77
N SER A 142 13.77 14.63 31.19
CA SER A 142 13.58 15.58 32.28
C SER A 142 12.45 15.10 33.17
N THR A 143 12.67 15.13 34.49
CA THR A 143 11.61 14.93 35.48
C THR A 143 11.51 16.14 36.38
N CYS A 144 10.29 16.50 36.75
CA CYS A 144 10.08 17.54 37.73
C CYS A 144 10.46 17.01 39.12
N VAL A 145 11.36 17.71 39.81
CA VAL A 145 11.75 17.36 41.18
C VAL A 145 11.08 18.27 42.22
N GLN A 146 10.53 19.40 41.78
CA GLN A 146 9.87 20.34 42.67
C GLN A 146 8.74 21.07 41.95
N TYR A 147 7.53 21.01 42.52
CA TYR A 147 6.34 21.71 42.03
C TYR A 147 6.04 22.93 42.90
N GLU A 148 5.52 23.98 42.27
CA GLU A 148 4.94 25.13 42.97
C GLU A 148 3.75 24.68 43.83
N LYS A 149 3.64 25.16 45.07
CA LYS A 149 2.47 24.91 45.92
C LYS A 149 1.50 26.08 45.80
N ARG A 150 0.29 25.83 45.30
CA ARG A 150 -0.78 26.83 45.20
C ARG A 150 -1.91 26.49 46.16
N ARG A 151 -2.74 27.49 46.48
CA ARG A 151 -3.96 27.32 47.28
C ARG A 151 -5.18 27.68 46.46
N ASP A 152 -6.24 26.90 46.58
CA ASP A 152 -7.54 27.25 46.02
C ASP A 152 -8.29 28.25 46.94
N LYS A 153 -9.52 28.61 46.55
CA LYS A 153 -10.36 29.57 47.28
C LYS A 153 -10.81 29.04 48.65
N ASP A 154 -10.79 27.73 48.83
CA ASP A 154 -11.21 27.02 50.05
C ASP A 154 -10.01 26.74 50.98
N GLY A 155 -8.79 27.14 50.57
CA GLY A 155 -7.56 27.00 51.33
C GLY A 155 -6.81 25.68 51.10
N ASN A 156 -7.30 24.80 50.22
CA ASN A 156 -6.65 23.52 49.93
C ASN A 156 -5.41 23.72 49.07
N ILE A 157 -4.35 22.96 49.38
CA ILE A 157 -3.09 23.01 48.64
C ILE A 157 -3.16 22.07 47.43
N TYR A 158 -2.77 22.57 46.26
CA TYR A 158 -2.59 21.76 45.06
C TYR A 158 -1.26 22.08 44.36
N GLN A 159 -0.82 21.15 43.50
CA GLN A 159 0.43 21.28 42.73
C GLN A 159 0.21 22.21 41.53
N GLY A 160 1.02 23.27 41.47
CA GLY A 160 1.12 24.19 40.33
C GLY A 160 2.18 23.73 39.32
N ALA A 161 2.80 24.69 38.64
CA ALA A 161 3.81 24.40 37.63
C ALA A 161 5.09 23.77 38.24
N CYS A 162 5.85 23.04 37.42
CA CYS A 162 7.17 22.57 37.82
C CYS A 162 8.14 23.74 37.96
N ILE A 163 8.83 23.86 39.10
CA ILE A 163 9.80 24.93 39.39
C ILE A 163 11.25 24.47 39.28
N ASN A 164 11.51 23.15 39.34
CA ASN A 164 12.85 22.62 39.17
C ASN A 164 12.83 21.30 38.37
N TRP A 165 13.53 21.30 37.24
CA TRP A 165 13.65 20.17 36.34
C TRP A 165 15.00 19.50 36.50
N ARG A 166 15.00 18.21 36.85
CA ARG A 166 16.20 17.37 36.78
C ARG A 166 16.28 16.74 35.40
N HIS A 167 17.38 17.01 34.71
CA HIS A 167 17.69 16.39 33.42
C HIS A 167 18.61 15.18 33.63
N TYR A 168 18.40 14.13 32.86
CA TYR A 168 19.23 12.93 32.88
C TYR A 168 19.26 12.29 31.48
N ASN A 169 20.30 11.50 31.22
CA ASN A 169 20.41 10.74 29.97
C ASN A 169 19.90 9.33 30.20
N VAL A 170 19.15 8.80 29.23
CA VAL A 170 18.77 7.38 29.17
C VAL A 170 19.56 6.69 28.08
N HIS A 171 19.99 5.45 28.34
CA HIS A 171 20.62 4.65 27.30
C HIS A 171 19.54 4.11 26.36
N CYS A 172 19.84 4.18 25.07
CA CYS A 172 18.97 3.70 24.02
C CYS A 172 19.76 2.82 23.06
N THR A 173 19.06 1.84 22.50
CA THR A 173 19.56 0.96 21.46
C THR A 173 18.66 1.11 20.24
N LYS A 174 19.27 1.28 19.07
CA LYS A 174 18.61 1.16 17.77
C LYS A 174 19.13 -0.09 17.09
N ARG A 175 18.26 -1.04 16.83
CA ARG A 175 18.54 -2.27 16.09
C ARG A 175 18.10 -2.13 14.64
N THR A 176 18.97 -2.48 13.71
CA THR A 176 18.74 -2.37 12.26
C THR A 176 19.05 -3.72 11.61
N ALA A 177 18.02 -4.37 11.06
CA ALA A 177 18.15 -5.59 10.26
C ALA A 177 18.12 -5.25 8.78
N ILE A 178 19.01 -5.84 8.01
CA ILE A 178 19.11 -5.69 6.55
C ILE A 178 19.09 -7.07 5.91
N PHE A 179 18.21 -7.25 4.94
CA PHE A 179 18.17 -8.43 4.08
C PHE A 179 18.31 -7.99 2.62
N ALA A 180 19.26 -8.59 1.89
CA ALA A 180 19.50 -8.31 0.48
C ALA A 180 19.76 -9.59 -0.31
N VAL A 181 19.13 -9.70 -1.47
CA VAL A 181 19.16 -10.90 -2.33
C VAL A 181 19.11 -10.51 -3.80
N SER A 182 19.76 -11.30 -4.65
CA SER A 182 19.77 -11.16 -6.10
C SER A 182 19.14 -12.39 -6.76
N PRO A 183 17.80 -12.49 -6.78
CA PRO A 183 17.10 -13.56 -7.48
C PRO A 183 17.24 -13.41 -9.00
N LYS A 184 17.29 -14.55 -9.69
CA LYS A 184 17.23 -14.66 -11.14
C LYS A 184 16.28 -15.78 -11.57
N LEU A 185 15.56 -15.57 -12.66
CA LEU A 185 14.80 -16.60 -13.37
C LEU A 185 15.54 -16.97 -14.65
N VAL A 186 15.90 -18.24 -14.79
CA VAL A 186 16.52 -18.79 -16.00
C VAL A 186 15.46 -19.54 -16.79
N ASP A 187 15.28 -19.16 -18.05
CA ASP A 187 14.48 -19.93 -19.01
C ASP A 187 15.19 -21.24 -19.35
N VAL A 188 14.50 -22.36 -19.18
CA VAL A 188 15.09 -23.69 -19.33
C VAL A 188 15.35 -24.02 -20.81
N SER A 189 14.53 -23.50 -21.71
CA SER A 189 14.62 -23.81 -23.14
C SER A 189 15.81 -23.13 -23.83
N THR A 190 16.05 -21.86 -23.49
CA THR A 190 17.08 -21.01 -24.10
C THR A 190 18.30 -20.80 -23.20
N GLY A 191 18.19 -21.06 -21.90
CA GLY A 191 19.21 -20.72 -20.90
C GLY A 191 19.33 -19.23 -20.60
N LYS A 192 18.47 -18.38 -21.16
CA LYS A 192 18.49 -16.93 -20.95
C LYS A 192 17.93 -16.55 -19.59
N ILE A 193 18.37 -15.41 -19.05
CA ILE A 193 17.77 -14.82 -17.86
C ILE A 193 16.52 -14.02 -18.27
N LEU A 194 15.35 -14.39 -17.73
CA LEU A 194 14.07 -13.67 -17.92
C LEU A 194 13.80 -12.64 -16.84
N TYR A 195 14.41 -12.81 -15.66
CA TYR A 195 14.30 -11.89 -14.54
C TYR A 195 15.61 -11.88 -13.77
N SER A 196 16.08 -10.71 -13.38
CA SER A 196 17.19 -10.54 -12.45
C SER A 196 17.11 -9.16 -11.82
N ARG A 197 17.17 -9.09 -10.48
CA ARG A 197 17.12 -7.82 -9.76
C ARG A 197 17.85 -7.96 -8.42
N ASN A 198 18.42 -6.87 -7.93
CA ASN A 198 18.89 -6.78 -6.55
C ASN A 198 17.75 -6.22 -5.69
N LEU A 199 17.26 -7.04 -4.76
CA LEU A 199 16.22 -6.67 -3.81
C LEU A 199 16.85 -6.51 -2.43
N SER A 200 16.48 -5.45 -1.72
CA SER A 200 16.93 -5.22 -0.35
C SER A 200 15.88 -4.50 0.46
N ALA A 201 15.76 -4.86 1.73
CA ALA A 201 14.92 -4.14 2.67
C ALA A 201 15.59 -4.04 4.04
N THR A 202 15.20 -3.01 4.78
CA THR A 202 15.67 -2.73 6.13
C THR A 202 14.47 -2.68 7.07
N ALA A 203 14.63 -3.25 8.27
CA ALA A 203 13.68 -3.10 9.36
C ALA A 203 14.41 -2.62 10.61
N GLU A 204 13.81 -1.64 11.31
CA GLU A 204 14.43 -1.01 12.46
C GLU A 204 13.51 -1.04 13.67
N SER A 205 14.11 -1.11 14.86
CA SER A 205 13.43 -0.89 16.13
C SER A 205 14.38 -0.17 17.08
N SER A 206 13.88 0.87 17.74
CA SER A 206 14.57 1.53 18.83
C SER A 206 13.84 1.30 20.15
N GLY A 207 14.61 1.29 21.23
CA GLY A 207 14.14 1.13 22.59
C GLY A 207 15.18 1.66 23.57
N CYS A 208 14.72 2.30 24.63
CA CYS A 208 15.53 2.85 25.71
C CYS A 208 15.21 2.12 27.01
N ASP A 209 16.08 2.26 28.02
CA ASP A 209 15.90 1.61 29.33
C ASP A 209 14.56 1.95 30.00
N ASP A 210 13.98 3.11 29.68
CA ASP A 210 12.70 3.63 30.19
C ASP A 210 11.50 3.36 29.27
N THR A 211 11.69 2.70 28.12
CA THR A 211 10.63 2.41 27.13
C THR A 211 10.54 0.93 26.81
N LYS A 212 9.69 0.55 25.83
CA LYS A 212 9.59 -0.85 25.40
C LYS A 212 10.94 -1.32 24.83
N PRO A 213 11.35 -2.57 25.11
CA PRO A 213 12.61 -3.09 24.60
C PRO A 213 12.59 -3.16 23.07
N VAL A 214 13.78 -3.04 22.48
CA VAL A 214 13.97 -3.28 21.03
C VAL A 214 13.47 -4.66 20.64
N GLN A 215 12.86 -4.74 19.45
CA GLN A 215 12.43 -6.02 18.90
C GLN A 215 13.63 -6.96 18.68
N SER A 216 13.38 -8.27 18.74
CA SER A 216 14.42 -9.27 18.52
C SER A 216 14.95 -9.23 17.09
N GLU A 217 16.18 -9.68 16.90
CA GLU A 217 16.81 -9.82 15.59
C GLU A 217 15.93 -10.63 14.61
N HIS A 218 15.44 -11.79 15.04
CA HIS A 218 14.55 -12.62 14.22
C HIS A 218 13.33 -11.86 13.72
N VAL A 219 12.63 -11.11 14.58
CA VAL A 219 11.43 -10.35 14.18
C VAL A 219 11.78 -9.29 13.13
N LEU A 220 12.93 -8.63 13.24
CA LEU A 220 13.34 -7.60 12.30
C LEU A 220 13.84 -8.18 10.97
N ILE A 221 14.62 -9.27 11.00
CA ILE A 221 15.05 -9.98 9.79
C ILE A 221 13.82 -10.50 9.03
N GLU A 222 12.86 -11.12 9.72
CA GLU A 222 11.64 -11.60 9.07
C GLU A 222 10.84 -10.44 8.45
N LYS A 223 10.73 -9.29 9.12
CA LYS A 223 10.12 -8.09 8.51
C LYS A 223 10.84 -7.63 7.23
N ALA A 224 12.18 -7.66 7.22
CA ALA A 224 12.96 -7.31 6.03
C ALA A 224 12.77 -8.34 4.91
N LYS A 225 12.79 -9.64 5.23
CA LYS A 225 12.49 -10.72 4.28
C LYS A 225 11.08 -10.60 3.70
N GLU A 226 10.07 -10.34 4.51
CA GLU A 226 8.69 -10.14 4.04
C GLU A 226 8.56 -8.96 3.08
N ALA A 227 9.29 -7.87 3.32
CA ALA A 227 9.33 -6.74 2.41
C ALA A 227 9.94 -7.12 1.05
N VAL A 228 11.06 -7.85 1.05
CA VAL A 228 11.70 -8.36 -0.17
C VAL A 228 10.81 -9.36 -0.91
N LYS A 229 10.19 -10.31 -0.19
CA LYS A 229 9.29 -11.33 -0.76
C LYS A 229 8.07 -10.68 -1.42
N ARG A 230 7.51 -9.62 -0.82
CA ARG A 230 6.42 -8.83 -1.42
C ARG A 230 6.85 -8.14 -2.71
N ASP A 231 8.04 -7.54 -2.73
CA ASP A 231 8.55 -6.87 -3.93
C ASP A 231 8.84 -7.88 -5.04
N PHE A 232 9.48 -9.01 -4.72
CA PHE A 232 9.66 -10.13 -5.63
C PHE A 232 8.32 -10.63 -6.20
N ARG A 233 7.30 -10.84 -5.36
CA ARG A 233 5.96 -11.28 -5.81
C ARG A 233 5.37 -10.33 -6.85
N ARG A 234 5.52 -9.02 -6.67
CA ARG A 234 5.03 -8.00 -7.62
C ARG A 234 5.81 -7.98 -8.91
N ASP A 235 7.09 -8.35 -8.86
CA ASP A 235 7.92 -8.45 -10.05
C ASP A 235 7.43 -9.56 -10.98
N ILE A 236 7.03 -10.71 -10.42
CA ILE A 236 6.86 -11.95 -11.19
C ILE A 236 5.41 -12.42 -11.34
N ALA A 237 4.45 -11.84 -10.62
CA ALA A 237 3.03 -12.18 -10.75
C ALA A 237 2.09 -10.98 -10.61
N PRO A 238 0.89 -11.03 -11.24
CA PRO A 238 -0.17 -10.07 -11.00
C PRO A 238 -0.52 -9.90 -9.53
N TYR A 239 -0.92 -8.69 -9.14
CA TYR A 239 -1.21 -8.35 -7.75
C TYR A 239 -2.37 -7.36 -7.63
N TYR A 240 -3.22 -7.57 -6.63
CA TYR A 240 -4.27 -6.61 -6.31
C TYR A 240 -3.69 -5.40 -5.59
N VAL A 241 -4.11 -4.22 -6.03
CA VAL A 241 -3.85 -2.94 -5.37
C VAL A 241 -5.19 -2.34 -4.99
N THR A 242 -5.38 -2.09 -3.70
CA THR A 242 -6.52 -1.32 -3.23
C THR A 242 -6.25 0.17 -3.41
N ARG A 243 -7.12 0.86 -4.14
CA ARG A 243 -7.09 2.31 -4.33
C ARG A 243 -8.28 2.94 -3.62
N GLU A 244 -8.02 4.04 -2.93
CA GLU A 244 -9.09 4.90 -2.41
C GLU A 244 -9.46 5.93 -3.47
N ILE A 245 -10.74 5.96 -3.85
CA ILE A 245 -11.28 6.85 -4.88
C ILE A 245 -12.32 7.74 -4.22
N LYS A 246 -12.12 9.05 -4.35
CA LYS A 246 -13.09 10.06 -3.93
C LYS A 246 -14.22 10.13 -4.96
N LEU A 247 -15.44 10.13 -4.49
CA LEU A 247 -16.65 10.33 -5.28
C LEU A 247 -16.95 11.83 -5.39
N LEU A 248 -17.61 12.23 -6.48
CA LEU A 248 -18.03 13.61 -6.67
C LEU A 248 -19.47 13.79 -6.15
N ASP A 249 -19.69 14.85 -5.38
CA ASP A 249 -20.97 15.20 -4.76
C ASP A 249 -21.59 16.48 -5.33
N SER A 250 -20.94 17.11 -6.30
CA SER A 250 -21.46 18.33 -6.93
C SER A 250 -22.79 18.08 -7.64
N ASN A 251 -23.77 18.91 -7.31
CA ASN A 251 -25.10 18.92 -7.91
C ASN A 251 -25.37 20.13 -8.80
N GLU A 252 -24.33 20.96 -9.06
CA GLU A 252 -24.44 22.21 -9.84
C GLU A 252 -24.94 21.98 -11.27
N SER A 253 -24.60 20.83 -11.84
CA SER A 253 -24.98 20.43 -13.21
C SER A 253 -26.29 19.63 -13.27
N ILE A 254 -27.07 19.61 -12.20
CA ILE A 254 -28.32 18.84 -12.07
C ILE A 254 -29.47 19.80 -11.81
N GLU A 255 -30.49 19.80 -12.68
CA GLU A 255 -31.70 20.61 -12.48
C GLU A 255 -32.78 19.83 -11.71
N SER A 256 -33.02 18.57 -12.10
CA SER A 256 -34.04 17.71 -11.51
C SER A 256 -33.80 17.47 -10.00
N PRO A 257 -34.77 17.83 -9.12
CA PRO A 257 -34.68 17.53 -7.69
C PRO A 257 -34.57 16.03 -7.41
N GLU A 258 -35.26 15.21 -8.19
CA GLU A 258 -35.20 13.74 -8.06
C GLU A 258 -33.80 13.22 -8.38
N ALA A 259 -33.14 13.76 -9.42
CA ALA A 259 -31.77 13.38 -9.74
C ALA A 259 -30.77 13.80 -8.64
N LYS A 260 -30.99 14.95 -8.00
CA LYS A 260 -30.18 15.38 -6.84
C LYS A 260 -30.35 14.45 -5.65
N ASP A 261 -31.58 14.04 -5.36
CA ASP A 261 -31.88 13.06 -4.30
C ASP A 261 -31.17 11.73 -4.56
N LYS A 262 -31.28 11.21 -5.80
CA LYS A 262 -30.60 9.97 -6.19
C LYS A 262 -29.08 10.05 -6.11
N LEU A 263 -28.48 11.18 -6.53
CA LEU A 263 -27.04 11.41 -6.34
C LEU A 263 -26.66 11.32 -4.86
N LYS A 264 -27.37 12.05 -3.99
CA LYS A 264 -27.12 12.08 -2.55
C LYS A 264 -27.28 10.71 -1.90
N ARG A 265 -28.38 10.01 -2.16
CA ARG A 265 -28.62 8.66 -1.62
C ARG A 265 -27.61 7.65 -2.14
N GLY A 266 -27.18 7.77 -3.40
CA GLY A 266 -26.09 6.95 -3.95
C GLY A 266 -24.78 7.16 -3.19
N LEU A 267 -24.43 8.41 -2.87
CA LEU A 267 -23.25 8.73 -2.05
C LEU A 267 -23.36 8.16 -0.63
N GLU A 268 -24.54 8.22 -0.01
CA GLU A 268 -24.80 7.61 1.30
C GLU A 268 -24.61 6.09 1.28
N TYR A 269 -25.14 5.40 0.25
CA TYR A 269 -24.93 3.96 0.07
C TYR A 269 -23.47 3.60 -0.16
N ALA A 270 -22.77 4.37 -1.01
CA ALA A 270 -21.35 4.16 -1.28
C ALA A 270 -20.50 4.32 -0.01
N ASN A 271 -20.81 5.30 0.84
CA ASN A 271 -20.15 5.50 2.14
C ASN A 271 -20.38 4.34 3.12
N LYS A 272 -21.46 3.57 2.93
CA LYS A 272 -21.75 2.33 3.68
C LYS A 272 -21.23 1.07 2.98
N GLY A 273 -20.43 1.21 1.92
CA GLY A 273 -19.86 0.10 1.15
C GLY A 273 -20.86 -0.60 0.23
N ARG A 274 -22.07 -0.08 0.07
CA ARG A 274 -23.13 -0.69 -0.76
C ARG A 274 -23.08 -0.15 -2.19
N MET A 275 -21.98 -0.43 -2.88
CA MET A 275 -21.69 0.11 -4.21
C MET A 275 -22.75 -0.24 -5.26
N ASP A 276 -23.34 -1.45 -5.20
CA ASP A 276 -24.38 -1.86 -6.16
C ASP A 276 -25.58 -0.91 -6.18
N ASN A 277 -26.08 -0.56 -4.99
CA ASN A 277 -27.23 0.35 -4.83
C ASN A 277 -26.84 1.78 -5.23
N ALA A 278 -25.60 2.19 -4.98
CA ALA A 278 -25.11 3.50 -5.41
C ALA A 278 -25.08 3.62 -6.94
N CYS A 279 -24.57 2.59 -7.61
CA CYS A 279 -24.49 2.53 -9.06
C CYS A 279 -25.86 2.48 -9.73
N GLU A 280 -26.82 1.77 -9.15
CA GLU A 280 -28.21 1.75 -9.61
C GLU A 280 -28.84 3.16 -9.54
N LEU A 281 -28.75 3.82 -8.38
CA LEU A 281 -29.29 5.17 -8.18
C LEU A 281 -28.66 6.20 -9.11
N TRP A 282 -27.34 6.15 -9.32
CA TRP A 282 -26.68 7.06 -10.26
C TRP A 282 -27.05 6.75 -11.71
N GLY A 283 -27.31 5.49 -12.04
CA GLY A 283 -27.81 5.08 -13.35
C GLY A 283 -29.20 5.67 -13.63
N GLU A 284 -30.11 5.58 -12.66
CA GLU A 284 -31.41 6.22 -12.74
C GLU A 284 -31.31 7.75 -12.79
N ALA A 285 -30.44 8.35 -11.97
CA ALA A 285 -30.23 9.80 -11.95
C ALA A 285 -29.72 10.30 -13.30
N ARG A 286 -28.89 9.52 -14.00
CA ARG A 286 -28.39 9.86 -15.34
C ARG A 286 -29.52 9.96 -16.37
N ASN A 287 -30.59 9.18 -16.24
CA ASN A 287 -31.74 9.29 -17.16
C ASN A 287 -32.45 10.64 -17.03
N LEU A 288 -32.37 11.27 -15.86
CA LEU A 288 -32.96 12.58 -15.56
C LEU A 288 -31.97 13.74 -15.76
N ALA A 289 -30.67 13.49 -15.64
CA ALA A 289 -29.62 14.50 -15.70
C ALA A 289 -28.36 13.99 -16.44
N GLY A 290 -28.53 13.60 -17.70
CA GLY A 290 -27.50 12.91 -18.49
C GLY A 290 -26.20 13.68 -18.76
N ASN A 291 -26.21 15.01 -18.54
CA ASN A 291 -25.07 15.89 -18.75
C ASN A 291 -24.29 16.22 -17.47
N SER A 292 -24.70 15.70 -16.31
CA SER A 292 -24.02 15.99 -15.05
C SER A 292 -22.64 15.32 -15.00
N TYR A 293 -21.58 16.12 -14.86
CA TYR A 293 -20.21 15.61 -14.79
C TYR A 293 -19.98 14.73 -13.55
N ALA A 294 -20.61 15.07 -12.41
CA ALA A 294 -20.51 14.28 -11.18
C ALA A 294 -21.14 12.89 -11.33
N LEU A 295 -22.33 12.80 -11.96
CA LEU A 295 -22.98 11.51 -12.26
C LEU A 295 -22.16 10.70 -13.26
N LEU A 296 -21.64 11.32 -14.32
CA LEU A 296 -20.78 10.64 -15.29
C LEU A 296 -19.52 10.09 -14.63
N TYR A 297 -18.86 10.88 -13.79
CA TYR A 297 -17.67 10.45 -13.05
C TYR A 297 -18.00 9.29 -12.10
N ASN A 298 -19.03 9.41 -11.26
CA ASN A 298 -19.41 8.37 -10.31
C ASN A 298 -19.82 7.06 -11.01
N LEU A 299 -20.48 7.14 -12.17
CA LEU A 299 -20.75 5.97 -13.02
C LEU A 299 -19.49 5.39 -13.65
N GLY A 300 -18.49 6.23 -13.96
CA GLY A 300 -17.16 5.77 -14.34
C GLY A 300 -16.51 4.94 -13.25
N VAL A 301 -16.64 5.38 -11.98
CA VAL A 301 -16.18 4.62 -10.80
C VAL A 301 -16.93 3.28 -10.68
N CYS A 302 -18.23 3.24 -10.98
CA CYS A 302 -19.01 1.99 -11.03
C CYS A 302 -18.60 1.03 -12.15
N ALA A 303 -18.17 1.55 -13.30
CA ALA A 303 -17.63 0.72 -14.37
C ALA A 303 -16.27 0.16 -13.97
N GLU A 304 -15.42 1.00 -13.37
CA GLU A 304 -14.09 0.60 -12.87
C GLU A 304 -14.20 -0.47 -11.78
N SER A 305 -15.14 -0.35 -10.84
CA SER A 305 -15.34 -1.34 -9.77
C SER A 305 -15.78 -2.72 -10.29
N ARG A 306 -16.38 -2.78 -11.48
CA ARG A 306 -16.78 -4.02 -12.15
C ARG A 306 -15.71 -4.56 -13.11
N GLY A 307 -14.58 -3.88 -13.26
CA GLY A 307 -13.52 -4.24 -14.21
C GLY A 307 -13.82 -3.85 -15.66
N ASP A 308 -14.90 -3.11 -15.93
CA ASP A 308 -15.18 -2.56 -17.26
C ASP A 308 -14.43 -1.24 -17.47
N ILE A 309 -13.11 -1.38 -17.66
CA ILE A 309 -12.18 -0.25 -17.73
C ILE A 309 -12.43 0.61 -18.98
N ASP A 310 -12.87 0.01 -20.08
CA ASP A 310 -13.17 0.73 -21.32
C ASP A 310 -14.38 1.66 -21.12
N ALA A 311 -15.46 1.16 -20.51
CA ALA A 311 -16.61 1.98 -20.16
C ALA A 311 -16.25 3.06 -19.12
N ALA A 312 -15.41 2.73 -18.13
CA ALA A 312 -14.94 3.69 -17.14
C ALA A 312 -14.20 4.87 -17.78
N LEU A 313 -13.23 4.59 -18.66
CA LEU A 313 -12.45 5.60 -19.37
C LEU A 313 -13.35 6.50 -20.24
N LEU A 314 -14.34 5.90 -20.92
CA LEU A 314 -15.31 6.66 -21.70
C LEU A 314 -16.11 7.62 -20.82
N LEU A 315 -16.60 7.17 -19.68
CA LEU A 315 -17.39 7.98 -18.74
C LEU A 315 -16.57 9.11 -18.12
N TYR A 316 -15.31 8.85 -17.75
CA TYR A 316 -14.42 9.90 -17.25
C TYR A 316 -14.13 10.97 -18.30
N ARG A 317 -13.92 10.58 -19.57
CA ARG A 317 -13.76 11.55 -20.68
C ARG A 317 -15.02 12.39 -20.90
N GLN A 318 -16.20 11.78 -20.74
CA GLN A 318 -17.46 12.52 -20.81
C GLN A 318 -17.58 13.50 -19.65
N ALA A 319 -17.23 13.09 -18.42
CA ALA A 319 -17.24 13.95 -17.25
C ALA A 319 -16.30 15.16 -17.42
N ASP A 320 -15.06 14.92 -17.85
CA ASP A 320 -14.05 15.95 -18.13
C ASP A 320 -14.54 16.96 -19.17
N LYS A 321 -15.05 16.47 -20.31
CA LYS A 321 -15.63 17.31 -21.37
C LYS A 321 -16.81 18.15 -20.88
N LYS A 322 -17.65 17.61 -19.99
CA LYS A 322 -18.81 18.32 -19.45
C LYS A 322 -18.42 19.36 -18.40
N LEU A 323 -17.38 19.11 -17.62
CA LEU A 323 -16.87 20.07 -16.66
C LEU A 323 -16.18 21.25 -17.37
N GLY A 324 -15.45 20.98 -18.45
CA GLY A 324 -14.85 22.01 -19.30
C GLY A 324 -13.69 22.78 -18.68
N LYS A 325 -13.23 22.37 -17.49
CA LYS A 325 -12.05 22.88 -16.79
C LYS A 325 -11.30 21.74 -16.10
N PRO A 326 -9.98 21.87 -15.86
CA PRO A 326 -9.23 20.87 -15.13
C PRO A 326 -9.80 20.61 -13.73
N ASP A 327 -9.83 19.35 -13.35
CA ASP A 327 -10.21 18.87 -12.02
C ASP A 327 -9.30 17.71 -11.61
N ASP A 328 -8.81 17.74 -10.38
CA ASP A 328 -7.81 16.79 -9.89
C ASP A 328 -8.37 15.37 -9.80
N ASP A 329 -9.60 15.20 -9.33
CA ASP A 329 -10.24 13.90 -9.15
C ASP A 329 -10.50 13.23 -10.52
N ILE A 330 -11.02 14.01 -11.48
CA ILE A 330 -11.23 13.55 -12.87
C ILE A 330 -9.90 13.23 -13.56
N SER A 331 -8.88 14.08 -13.39
CA SER A 331 -7.55 13.87 -13.99
C SER A 331 -6.89 12.60 -13.46
N LEU A 332 -6.98 12.35 -12.16
CA LEU A 332 -6.49 11.12 -11.53
C LEU A 332 -7.24 9.88 -12.05
N ALA A 333 -8.56 9.98 -12.22
CA ALA A 333 -9.37 8.89 -12.76
C ALA A 333 -9.05 8.59 -14.23
N LEU A 334 -8.87 9.61 -15.07
CA LEU A 334 -8.46 9.45 -16.47
C LEU A 334 -7.09 8.79 -16.59
N SER A 335 -6.11 9.22 -15.79
CA SER A 335 -4.77 8.64 -15.75
C SER A 335 -4.82 7.17 -15.35
N ARG A 336 -5.52 6.86 -14.24
CA ARG A 336 -5.69 5.51 -13.72
C ARG A 336 -6.40 4.57 -14.70
N ALA A 337 -7.53 5.00 -15.27
CA ALA A 337 -8.27 4.19 -16.24
C ALA A 337 -7.46 3.98 -17.53
N SER A 338 -6.73 4.99 -18.00
CA SER A 338 -5.85 4.87 -19.17
C SER A 338 -4.70 3.88 -18.92
N GLU A 339 -4.11 3.90 -17.73
CA GLU A 339 -3.11 2.91 -17.31
C GLU A 339 -3.70 1.50 -17.27
N ALA A 340 -4.91 1.34 -16.70
CA ALA A 340 -5.59 0.06 -16.64
C ALA A 340 -5.93 -0.50 -18.05
N VAL A 341 -6.31 0.35 -19.01
CA VAL A 341 -6.48 -0.06 -20.43
C VAL A 341 -5.16 -0.57 -21.01
N LYS A 342 -4.04 0.13 -20.79
CA LYS A 342 -2.72 -0.32 -21.25
C LYS A 342 -2.33 -1.66 -20.64
N ASN A 343 -2.70 -1.88 -19.37
CA ASN A 343 -2.36 -3.09 -18.63
C ASN A 343 -3.29 -4.28 -18.97
N LYS A 344 -4.45 -4.04 -19.59
CA LYS A 344 -5.43 -5.08 -19.95
C LYS A 344 -4.84 -6.22 -20.78
N ASN A 345 -4.07 -5.90 -21.83
CA ASN A 345 -3.47 -6.92 -22.70
C ASN A 345 -2.40 -7.73 -21.95
N LYS A 346 -1.54 -7.06 -21.17
CA LYS A 346 -0.53 -7.74 -20.34
C LYS A 346 -1.18 -8.69 -19.35
N LEU A 347 -2.25 -8.26 -18.69
CA LEU A 347 -2.99 -9.11 -17.76
C LEU A 347 -3.63 -10.30 -18.48
N LYS A 348 -4.25 -10.08 -19.63
CA LYS A 348 -4.85 -11.15 -20.44
C LYS A 348 -3.83 -12.26 -20.75
N GLU A 349 -2.65 -11.87 -21.24
CA GLU A 349 -1.54 -12.80 -21.51
C GLU A 349 -1.04 -13.49 -20.24
N GLN A 350 -0.86 -12.73 -19.15
CA GLN A 350 -0.38 -13.26 -17.87
C GLN A 350 -1.34 -14.24 -17.22
N LEU A 351 -2.64 -14.09 -17.41
CA LEU A 351 -3.67 -14.98 -16.87
C LEU A 351 -3.94 -16.19 -17.79
N GLY A 352 -3.27 -16.28 -18.95
CA GLY A 352 -3.46 -17.38 -19.90
C GLY A 352 -4.74 -17.25 -20.74
N GLY A 353 -5.37 -16.07 -20.75
CA GLY A 353 -6.50 -15.80 -21.65
C GLY A 353 -6.00 -15.61 -23.08
N LYS A 354 -6.43 -16.46 -24.01
CA LYS A 354 -6.18 -16.28 -25.45
C LYS A 354 -7.02 -15.15 -26.04
#